data_AF-A0A3C2B5R8-F1
#
_entry.id   AF-A0A3C2B5R8-F1
#
_cell.length_a   1.000
_cell.length_b   1.000
_cell.length_c   1.000
_cell.angle_alpha   90.00
_cell.angle_beta   90.00
_cell.angle_gamma   90.00
#
_symmetry.space_group_name_H-M   'P 1'
#
loop_
_entity.id
_entity.type
_entity.pdbx_description
1 polymer ?
#
loop_
_entity_poly.entity_id
_entity_poly.type
_entity_poly.pdbx_seq_one_letter_code
_entity_poly.pdbx_strand_id
1 'polypeptide(L)' 'MHQQRAGDLQLAENELIVAKDELDALHDELYVLACAVNDAEKDLHAVGAQPRAAELRSIVDWLLEAARPLRDRELQRP' A
#
# COMPACT_ATOMS: atom_id res chain seq x y z
N MET A 1 -34.89 -6.57 26.12
CA MET A 1 -33.42 -6.64 26.22
C MET A 1 -32.73 -7.57 25.22
N HIS A 2 -33.44 -8.40 24.41
CA HIS A 2 -32.79 -9.20 23.35
C HIS A 2 -32.47 -8.43 22.07
N GLN A 3 -33.23 -7.38 21.74
CA GLN A 3 -33.03 -6.57 20.52
C GLN A 3 -31.79 -5.67 20.59
N GLN A 4 -31.45 -5.15 21.79
CA GLN A 4 -30.27 -4.32 21.99
C GLN A 4 -28.98 -5.12 21.73
N ARG A 5 -28.88 -6.34 22.28
CA ARG A 5 -27.74 -7.23 22.04
C ARG A 5 -27.57 -7.63 20.57
N ALA A 6 -28.66 -7.84 19.83
CA ALA A 6 -28.58 -8.18 18.41
C ALA A 6 -28.08 -6.99 17.58
N GLY A 7 -28.49 -5.77 17.91
CA GLY A 7 -27.98 -4.55 17.27
C GLY A 7 -26.50 -4.31 17.56
N ASP A 8 -26.06 -4.50 18.80
CA ASP A 8 -24.66 -4.34 19.19
C ASP A 8 -23.73 -5.36 18.50
N LEU A 9 -24.18 -6.61 18.36
CA LEU A 9 -23.46 -7.65 17.61
C LEU A 9 -23.33 -7.29 16.13
N GLN A 10 -24.40 -6.82 15.51
CA GLN A 10 -24.40 -6.48 14.09
C GLN A 10 -23.55 -5.23 13.79
N LEU A 11 -23.51 -4.27 14.73
CA LEU A 11 -22.59 -3.12 14.65
C LEU A 11 -21.13 -3.59 14.77
N ALA A 12 -20.81 -4.44 15.74
CA ALA A 12 -19.46 -4.99 15.91
C ALA A 12 -19.01 -5.86 14.72
N GLU A 13 -19.92 -6.64 14.12
CA GLU A 13 -19.64 -7.40 12.89
C GLU A 13 -19.36 -6.48 11.70
N ASN A 14 -20.16 -5.43 11.51
CA ASN A 14 -19.91 -4.45 10.46
C ASN A 14 -18.58 -3.72 10.65
N GLU A 15 -18.24 -3.31 11.88
CA GLU A 15 -16.96 -2.69 12.20
C GLU A 15 -15.77 -3.62 11.92
N LEU A 16 -15.89 -4.91 12.24
CA LEU A 16 -14.88 -5.92 11.93
C LEU A 16 -14.70 -6.12 10.42
N ILE A 17 -15.79 -6.11 9.65
CA ILE A 17 -15.73 -6.22 8.18
C ILE A 17 -14.98 -5.02 7.59
N VAL A 18 -15.33 -3.79 8.02
CA VAL A 18 -14.66 -2.57 7.56
C VAL A 18 -13.16 -2.60 7.90
N ALA A 19 -12.80 -2.97 9.13
CA ALA A 19 -11.40 -3.06 9.54
C ALA A 19 -10.61 -4.12 8.74
N LYS A 20 -11.26 -5.24 8.38
CA LYS A 20 -10.65 -6.25 7.53
C LYS A 20 -10.45 -5.72 6.10
N ASP A 21 -11.44 -5.07 5.52
CA ASP A 21 -11.35 -4.54 4.16
C ASP A 21 -10.24 -3.46 4.07
N GLU A 22 -10.10 -2.63 5.10
CA GLU A 22 -9.00 -1.64 5.21
C GLU A 22 -7.62 -2.30 5.30
N LEU A 23 -7.53 -3.43 6.02
CA LEU A 23 -6.32 -4.23 6.16
C LEU A 23 -5.97 -4.97 4.87
N ASP A 24 -6.95 -5.54 4.17
CA ASP A 24 -6.76 -6.20 2.88
C ASP A 24 -6.28 -5.18 1.84
N ALA A 25 -6.90 -4.00 1.79
CA ALA A 25 -6.45 -2.92 0.91
C ALA A 25 -5.04 -2.42 1.26
N LEU A 26 -4.67 -2.39 2.55
CA LEU A 26 -3.31 -2.05 2.96
C LEU A 26 -2.31 -3.11 2.49
N HIS A 27 -2.65 -4.39 2.60
CA HIS A 27 -1.80 -5.48 2.12
C HIS A 27 -1.58 -5.41 0.61
N ASP A 28 -2.62 -5.09 -0.17
CA ASP A 28 -2.51 -4.94 -1.62
C ASP A 28 -1.55 -3.79 -2.00
N GLU A 29 -1.67 -2.65 -1.33
CA GLU A 29 -0.77 -1.51 -1.55
C GLU A 29 0.68 -1.82 -1.15
N LEU A 30 0.88 -2.51 -0.02
CA LEU A 30 2.19 -2.97 0.42
C LEU A 30 2.79 -3.99 -0.55
N TYR A 31 1.96 -4.87 -1.10
CA TYR A 31 2.38 -5.83 -2.11
C TYR A 31 2.89 -5.12 -3.37
N VAL A 32 2.16 -4.11 -3.87
CA VAL A 32 2.58 -3.31 -5.03
C VAL A 32 3.90 -2.60 -4.75
N LEU A 33 4.09 -2.01 -3.57
CA LEU A 33 5.36 -1.39 -3.21
C LEU A 33 6.50 -2.41 -3.14
N ALA A 34 6.26 -3.61 -2.59
CA ALA A 34 7.26 -4.67 -2.53
C ALA A 34 7.70 -5.11 -3.94
N CYS A 35 6.75 -5.26 -4.86
CA CYS A 35 7.06 -5.46 -6.28
C CYS A 35 7.89 -4.31 -6.83
N ALA A 36 7.55 -3.07 -6.47
CA ALA A 36 8.26 -1.91 -6.95
C ALA A 36 9.71 -1.81 -6.49
N VAL A 37 9.99 -2.21 -5.25
CA VAL A 37 11.35 -2.33 -4.74
C VAL A 37 12.12 -3.41 -5.52
N ASN A 38 11.54 -4.59 -5.69
CA ASN A 38 12.20 -5.70 -6.38
C ASN A 38 12.57 -5.35 -7.83
N ASP A 39 11.70 -4.65 -8.55
CA ASP A 39 11.97 -4.26 -9.93
C ASP A 39 12.97 -3.10 -10.00
N ALA A 40 12.91 -2.14 -9.07
CA ALA A 40 13.94 -1.10 -8.97
C ALA A 40 15.34 -1.68 -8.71
N GLU A 41 15.45 -2.70 -7.84
CA GLU A 41 16.72 -3.41 -7.61
C GLU A 41 17.23 -4.10 -8.88
N LYS A 42 16.37 -4.81 -9.61
CA LYS A 42 16.74 -5.46 -10.88
C LYS A 42 17.16 -4.43 -11.93
N ASP A 43 16.42 -3.32 -12.05
CA ASP A 43 16.70 -2.28 -13.02
C ASP A 43 18.02 -1.58 -12.71
N LEU A 44 18.29 -1.29 -11.44
CA LEU A 44 19.59 -0.76 -10.98
C LEU A 44 20.74 -1.72 -11.30
N HIS A 45 20.52 -3.03 -11.18
CA HIS A 45 21.50 -4.02 -11.60
C HIS A 45 21.67 -4.06 -13.13
N ALA A 46 20.59 -3.89 -13.90
CA ALA A 46 20.59 -3.97 -15.35
C ALA A 46 21.26 -2.76 -16.02
N VAL A 47 21.10 -1.55 -15.47
CA VAL A 47 21.72 -0.32 -16.00
C VAL A 47 23.25 -0.27 -15.83
N GLY A 48 23.80 -1.10 -14.95
CA GLY A 48 25.24 -1.29 -14.80
C GLY A 48 25.98 -0.11 -14.14
N ALA A 49 27.29 -0.01 -14.37
CA ALA A 49 28.19 0.86 -13.59
C ALA A 49 28.14 2.36 -13.95
N GLN A 50 27.55 2.72 -15.10
CA GLN A 50 27.44 4.11 -15.55
C GLN A 50 26.03 4.41 -16.09
N PRO A 51 25.02 4.38 -15.21
CA PRO A 51 23.65 4.68 -15.61
C PRO A 51 23.51 6.16 -15.99
N ARG A 52 22.68 6.45 -16.99
CA ARG A 52 22.32 7.82 -17.34
C ARG A 52 21.34 8.35 -16.30
N ALA A 53 21.41 9.66 -16.05
CA ALA A 53 20.48 10.32 -15.12
C ALA A 53 19.00 10.08 -15.46
N ALA A 54 18.67 9.96 -16.76
CA ALA A 54 17.32 9.64 -17.21
C ALA A 54 16.86 8.23 -16.80
N GLU A 55 17.75 7.23 -16.80
CA GLU A 55 17.42 5.85 -16.41
C GLU A 55 17.17 5.76 -14.91
N LEU A 56 18.05 6.38 -14.11
CA LEU A 56 17.85 6.49 -12.67
C LEU A 56 16.57 7.24 -12.32
N ARG A 57 16.26 8.30 -13.07
CA ARG A 57 15.03 9.09 -12.86
C ARG A 57 13.79 8.24 -13.11
N SER A 58 13.75 7.45 -14.18
CA SER A 58 12.63 6.55 -14.47
C SER A 58 12.42 5.52 -13.36
N ILE A 59 13.50 4.90 -12.84
CA ILE A 59 13.43 3.93 -11.76
C ILE A 59 12.86 4.58 -10.48
N VAL A 60 13.37 5.77 -10.13
CA VAL A 60 12.91 6.51 -8.95
C VAL A 60 11.46 6.98 -9.10
N ASP A 61 11.08 7.51 -10.27
CA ASP A 61 9.73 7.99 -10.50
C ASP A 61 8.71 6.84 -10.32
N TRP A 62 9.02 5.64 -10.83
CA TRP A 62 8.17 4.47 -10.66
C TRP A 62 8.08 3.98 -9.21
N LEU A 63 9.20 3.95 -8.48
CA LEU A 63 9.20 3.63 -7.05
C LEU A 63 8.35 4.64 -6.24
N LEU A 64 8.46 5.92 -6.58
CA LEU A 64 7.67 6.98 -5.94
C LEU A 64 6.18 6.86 -6.26
N GLU A 65 5.80 6.42 -7.46
CA GLU A 65 4.40 6.17 -7.81
C GLU A 65 3.80 5.05 -6.95
N ALA A 66 4.52 3.95 -6.74
CA ALA A 66 4.09 2.86 -5.87
C ALA A 66 4.04 3.25 -4.38
N ALA A 67 4.93 4.15 -3.94
CA ALA A 67 4.99 4.59 -2.54
C ALA A 67 3.94 5.66 -2.17
N ARG A 68 3.42 6.42 -3.16
CA ARG A 68 2.47 7.53 -2.92
C ARG A 68 1.17 7.10 -2.20
N PRO A 69 0.47 6.01 -2.60
CA PRO A 69 -0.74 5.58 -1.91
C PRO A 69 -0.53 5.37 -0.40
N LEU A 70 0.57 4.70 -0.04
CA LEU A 70 0.93 4.43 1.35
C LEU A 70 1.29 5.70 2.13
N ARG A 71 2.04 6.62 1.52
CA ARG A 71 2.35 7.93 2.12
C ARG A 71 1.08 8.75 2.37
N ASP A 72 0.17 8.76 1.40
CA ASP A 72 -1.03 9.58 1.45
C ASP A 72 -2.05 9.00 2.45
N ARG A 73 -2.06 7.67 2.67
CA ARG A 73 -2.77 7.01 3.78
C ARG A 73 -2.32 7.49 5.16
N GLU A 74 -1.01 7.61 5.42
CA GLU A 74 -0.52 8.04 6.74
C GLU A 74 -0.93 9.48 7.08
N LEU A 75 -1.06 10.35 6.07
CA LEU A 75 -1.53 11.73 6.23
C LEU A 75 -3.05 11.83 6.42
N GLN A 76 -3.80 10.75 6.21
CA GLN A 76 -5.25 10.67 6.41
C GLN A 76 -5.64 10.14 7.79
N ARG A 77 -4.74 10.20 8.79
CA ARG A 77 -5.12 9.84 10.16
C ARG A 77 -6.31 10.72 10.63
N PRO A 78 -7.39 10.13 11.17
CA PRO A 78 -8.57 10.86 11.65
C PRO A 78 -8.27 11.76 12.85
#